data_AF-A0A960Y519-F1
#
_entry.id   AF-A0A960Y519-F1
#
_cell.length_a   1.000
_cell.length_b   1.000
_cell.length_c   1.000
_cell.angle_alpha   90.00
_cell.angle_beta   90.00
_cell.angle_gamma   90.00
#
_symmetry.space_group_name_H-M   'P 1'
#
loop_
_entity.id
_entity.type
_entity.pdbx_description
1 polymer ?
#
loop_
_entity_poly.entity_id
_entity_poly.type
_entity_poly.pdbx_seq_one_letter_code
_entity_poly.pdbx_strand_id
1 'polypeptide(L)'
;MSSEKQIYLASLIERTNLTKPGSGKITKHLVLKVPEELTYEVGDSLAVYPENDSAEVEALMNFFDDALIQDPRSKEWRTLKGHLTAHAHILELTRGFLKLASERLPDLTVP
;
A
#
# COMPACT_ATOMS: atom_id res chain seq x y z
N MET A 1 -23.69 15.18 5.31
CA MET A 1 -22.49 16.03 5.17
C MET A 1 -21.31 15.08 5.20
N SER A 2 -20.64 14.90 4.06
CA SER A 2 -19.47 14.01 3.98
C SER A 2 -18.38 14.62 4.84
N SER A 3 -18.06 14.01 5.97
CA SER A 3 -16.86 14.35 6.73
C SER A 3 -15.67 14.16 5.81
N GLU A 4 -14.97 15.24 5.49
CA GLU A 4 -13.69 15.15 4.78
C GLU A 4 -12.75 14.30 5.63
N LYS A 5 -12.23 13.22 5.04
CA LYS A 5 -11.37 12.29 5.75
C LYS A 5 -10.01 12.97 5.97
N GLN A 6 -9.79 13.46 7.19
CA GLN A 6 -8.52 14.08 7.54
C GLN A 6 -7.45 13.01 7.78
N ILE A 7 -6.32 13.15 7.08
CA ILE A 7 -5.17 12.27 7.21
C ILE A 7 -4.11 13.03 8.02
N TYR A 8 -3.60 12.39 9.07
CA TYR A 8 -2.57 12.96 9.92
C TYR A 8 -1.23 12.27 9.67
N LEU A 9 -0.17 13.05 9.58
CA LEU A 9 1.20 12.53 9.60
C LEU A 9 1.58 12.24 11.05
N ALA A 10 1.85 10.98 11.34
CA ALA A 10 2.31 10.52 12.65
C ALA A 10 3.76 10.05 12.57
N SER A 11 4.49 10.18 13.68
CA SER A 11 5.87 9.68 13.80
C SER A 11 5.90 8.39 14.63
N LEU A 12 6.66 7.40 14.20
CA LEU A 12 6.90 6.17 14.96
C LEU A 12 7.91 6.45 16.08
N ILE A 13 7.48 6.30 17.33
CA ILE A 13 8.30 6.52 18.53
C ILE A 13 8.95 5.22 18.99
N GLU A 14 8.19 4.13 18.98
CA GLU A 14 8.68 2.82 19.43
C GLU A 14 8.16 1.70 18.52
N ARG A 15 9.00 0.70 18.29
CA ARG A 15 8.65 -0.54 17.58
C ARG A 15 9.28 -1.73 18.27
N THR A 16 8.47 -2.50 18.99
CA THR A 16 8.94 -3.62 19.80
C THR A 16 8.34 -4.94 19.31
N ASN A 17 9.18 -5.96 19.14
CA ASN A 17 8.70 -7.31 18.82
C ASN A 17 8.09 -7.95 20.07
N LEU A 18 6.83 -8.37 19.98
CA LEU A 18 6.13 -9.08 21.05
C LEU A 18 6.20 -10.60 20.91
N THR A 19 6.82 -11.09 19.84
CA THR A 19 6.91 -12.51 19.52
C THR A 19 8.23 -13.11 19.99
N LYS A 20 8.18 -14.34 20.48
CA LYS A 20 9.37 -15.08 20.91
C LYS A 20 10.17 -15.54 19.68
N PRO A 21 11.50 -15.70 19.81
CA PRO A 21 12.31 -16.34 18.78
C PRO A 21 11.74 -17.71 18.39
N GLY A 22 11.69 -18.03 17.09
CA GLY A 22 11.14 -19.27 16.56
C GLY A 22 9.61 -19.28 16.36
N SER A 23 8.91 -18.19 16.68
CA SER A 23 7.49 -18.03 16.33
C SER A 23 7.31 -17.91 14.81
N GLY A 24 6.35 -18.63 14.23
CA GLY A 24 5.98 -18.53 12.81
C GLY A 24 5.20 -17.26 12.45
N LYS A 25 4.89 -16.40 13.43
CA LYS A 25 4.26 -15.09 13.25
C LYS A 25 5.11 -14.02 13.93
N ILE A 26 5.03 -12.80 13.40
CA ILE A 26 5.66 -11.61 13.98
C ILE A 26 4.57 -10.62 14.37
N THR A 27 4.41 -10.40 15.67
CA THR A 27 3.53 -9.37 16.24
C THR A 27 4.40 -8.25 16.79
N LYS A 28 4.05 -7.01 16.47
CA LYS A 28 4.79 -5.82 16.90
C LYS A 28 3.89 -4.88 17.69
N HIS A 29 4.44 -4.31 18.76
CA HIS A 29 3.89 -3.15 19.46
C HIS A 29 4.43 -1.88 18.81
N LEU A 30 3.55 -0.96 18.41
CA LEU A 30 3.91 0.30 17.79
C LEU A 30 3.39 1.45 18.66
N VAL A 31 4.26 2.42 18.94
CA VAL A 31 3.88 3.67 19.62
C VAL A 31 4.03 4.80 18.61
N LEU A 32 2.95 5.51 18.36
CA LEU A 32 2.91 6.63 17.41
C LEU A 32 2.74 7.94 18.17
N LYS A 33 3.53 8.95 17.80
CA LYS A 33 3.25 10.33 18.17
C LYS A 33 2.27 10.90 17.17
N VAL A 34 1.09 11.25 17.65
CA VAL A 34 -0.01 11.84 16.87
C VAL A 34 -0.15 13.34 17.20
N PRO A 35 -0.75 14.13 16.30
CA PRO A 35 -1.10 15.53 16.58
C PRO A 35 -2.12 15.64 17.72
N GLU A 36 -2.12 16.77 18.43
CA GLU A 36 -3.01 17.01 19.58
C GLU A 36 -4.49 17.12 19.18
N GLU A 37 -4.75 17.48 17.92
CA GLU A 37 -6.09 17.58 17.35
C GLU A 37 -6.74 16.20 17.11
N LEU A 38 -5.95 15.12 17.14
CA LEU A 38 -6.46 13.76 17.02
C LEU A 38 -6.92 13.25 18.40
N THR A 39 -8.23 13.18 18.60
CA THR A 39 -8.83 12.53 19.77
C THR A 39 -9.23 11.09 19.44
N TYR A 40 -9.11 10.20 20.42
CA TYR A 40 -9.53 8.80 20.32
C TYR A 40 -9.89 8.24 21.69
N GLU A 41 -10.73 7.21 21.72
CA GLU A 41 -11.12 6.49 22.92
C GLU A 41 -10.67 5.02 22.87
N VAL A 42 -10.70 4.36 24.03
CA VAL A 42 -10.37 2.94 24.11
C VAL A 42 -11.43 2.14 23.37
N GLY A 43 -10.98 1.38 22.37
CA GLY A 43 -11.85 0.59 21.49
C GLY A 43 -11.91 1.15 20.06
N ASP A 44 -11.44 2.38 19.84
CA ASP A 44 -11.34 2.94 18.49
C ASP A 44 -10.29 2.21 17.64
N SER A 45 -10.53 2.23 16.33
CA SER A 45 -9.62 1.67 15.33
C SER A 45 -8.86 2.76 14.60
N LEU A 46 -7.57 2.52 14.37
CA LEU A 46 -6.72 3.40 13.57
C LEU A 46 -6.58 2.86 12.14
N ALA A 47 -6.99 3.66 11.16
CA ALA A 47 -6.68 3.38 9.76
C ALA A 47 -5.27 3.90 9.43
N VAL A 48 -4.47 3.08 8.76
CA VAL A 48 -3.14 3.44 8.27
C VAL A 48 -3.13 3.38 6.76
N TYR A 49 -2.46 4.33 6.11
CA TYR A 49 -2.20 4.33 4.68
C TYR A 49 -0.78 3.81 4.44
N PRO A 50 -0.63 2.54 4.03
CA PRO A 50 0.69 1.97 3.77
C PRO A 50 1.19 2.37 2.37
N GLU A 51 2.51 2.26 2.21
CA GLU A 51 3.18 2.22 0.91
C GLU A 51 3.69 0.79 0.67
N ASN A 52 3.77 0.39 -0.59
CA ASN A 52 4.39 -0.87 -0.97
C ASN A 52 5.91 -0.83 -0.76
N ASP A 53 6.53 -2.00 -0.59
CA ASP A 53 7.97 -2.08 -0.40
C ASP A 53 8.71 -1.56 -1.64
N SER A 54 9.74 -0.73 -1.43
CA SER A 54 10.48 -0.11 -2.53
C SER A 54 11.14 -1.14 -3.44
N ALA A 55 11.63 -2.26 -2.91
CA ALA A 55 12.28 -3.30 -3.70
C ALA A 55 11.28 -4.04 -4.61
N GLU A 56 10.04 -4.23 -4.15
CA GLU A 56 8.96 -4.82 -4.96
C GLU A 56 8.54 -3.89 -6.09
N VAL A 57 8.43 -2.59 -5.80
CA VAL A 57 8.15 -1.56 -6.81
C VAL A 57 9.29 -1.51 -7.83
N GLU A 58 10.54 -1.49 -7.39
CA GLU A 58 11.71 -1.49 -8.29
C GLU A 58 11.79 -2.75 -9.16
N ALA A 59 11.47 -3.92 -8.60
CA ALA A 59 11.41 -5.17 -9.35
C ALA A 59 10.41 -5.08 -10.50
N LEU A 60 9.24 -4.47 -10.28
CA LEU A 60 8.24 -4.24 -11.33
C LEU A 60 8.71 -3.18 -12.35
N MET A 61 9.36 -2.10 -11.88
CA MET A 61 9.87 -1.05 -12.76
C MET A 61 10.96 -1.53 -13.73
N ASN A 62 11.60 -2.68 -13.50
CA ASN A 62 12.51 -3.28 -14.49
C ASN A 62 11.81 -3.69 -15.80
N PHE A 63 10.47 -3.79 -15.81
CA PHE A 63 9.68 -4.17 -16.98
C PHE A 63 8.98 -3.00 -17.66
N PHE A 64 8.98 -1.80 -17.05
CA PHE A 64 8.19 -0.66 -17.51
C PHE A 64 8.96 0.65 -17.36
N ASP A 65 8.78 1.57 -18.31
CA ASP A 65 9.26 2.94 -18.16
C ASP A 65 8.40 3.73 -17.16
N ASP A 66 8.99 4.71 -16.47
CA ASP A 66 8.25 5.57 -15.53
C ASP A 66 7.43 6.66 -16.25
N ALA A 67 6.39 6.22 -16.95
CA ALA A 67 5.49 7.10 -17.71
C ALA A 67 4.45 7.79 -16.81
N LEU A 68 3.94 8.95 -17.26
CA LEU A 68 2.76 9.57 -16.65
C LEU A 68 1.51 8.77 -17.01
N ILE A 69 0.77 8.34 -15.98
CA ILE A 69 -0.49 7.63 -16.10
C ILE A 69 -1.61 8.39 -15.39
N GLN A 70 -2.85 8.18 -15.85
CA GLN A 70 -4.03 8.68 -15.16
C GLN A 70 -4.59 7.59 -14.24
N ASP A 71 -4.75 7.90 -12.97
CA ASP A 71 -5.36 7.00 -12.00
C ASP A 71 -6.82 6.71 -12.40
N PRO A 72 -7.21 5.44 -12.58
CA PRO A 72 -8.56 5.11 -13.06
C PRO A 72 -9.65 5.52 -12.06
N ARG A 73 -9.32 5.58 -10.76
CA ARG A 73 -10.24 5.91 -9.66
C ARG A 73 -10.25 7.41 -9.37
N SER A 74 -9.09 8.02 -9.11
CA SER A 74 -9.04 9.45 -8.73
C SER A 74 -9.02 10.41 -9.92
N LYS A 75 -8.73 9.93 -11.14
CA LYS A 75 -8.52 10.73 -12.36
C LYS A 75 -7.31 11.68 -12.32
N GLU A 76 -6.51 11.61 -11.27
CA GLU A 76 -5.27 12.37 -11.15
C GLU A 76 -4.14 11.78 -12.00
N TRP A 77 -3.25 12.65 -12.46
CA TRP A 77 -2.04 12.25 -13.18
C TRP A 77 -0.88 12.06 -12.22
N ARG A 78 -0.12 10.98 -12.39
CA ARG A 78 1.05 10.63 -11.59
C ARG A 78 1.97 9.70 -12.38
N THR A 79 3.23 9.58 -11.97
CA THR A 79 4.13 8.62 -12.61
C THR A 79 3.72 7.18 -12.26
N LEU A 80 4.01 6.22 -13.14
CA LEU A 80 3.73 4.81 -12.91
C LEU A 80 4.36 4.35 -11.59
N LYS A 81 5.62 4.72 -11.34
CA LYS A 81 6.31 4.42 -10.09
C LYS A 81 5.55 4.96 -8.89
N GLY A 82 5.16 6.24 -8.91
CA GLY A 82 4.40 6.85 -7.80
C GLY A 82 3.04 6.16 -7.57
N HIS A 83 2.36 5.72 -8.63
CA HIS A 83 1.12 4.97 -8.50
C HIS A 83 1.34 3.58 -7.87
N LEU A 84 2.38 2.86 -8.30
CA LEU A 84 2.73 1.55 -7.76
C LEU A 84 3.21 1.65 -6.31
N THR A 85 3.80 2.76 -5.87
CA THR A 85 4.22 2.96 -4.48
C THR A 85 3.04 3.10 -3.51
N ALA A 86 2.04 3.91 -3.80
CA ALA A 86 1.06 4.34 -2.79
C ALA A 86 -0.42 4.09 -3.14
N HIS A 87 -0.73 3.63 -4.34
CA HIS A 87 -2.12 3.64 -4.84
C HIS A 87 -2.59 2.34 -5.51
N ALA A 88 -1.69 1.39 -5.73
CA ALA A 88 -1.99 0.08 -6.26
C ALA A 88 -1.70 -1.03 -5.24
N HIS A 89 -2.50 -2.08 -5.25
CA HIS A 89 -2.16 -3.33 -4.55
C HIS A 89 -1.32 -4.19 -5.50
N ILE A 90 -0.04 -4.38 -5.21
CA ILE A 90 0.90 -5.08 -6.10
C ILE A 90 1.17 -6.54 -5.68
N LEU A 91 0.78 -6.92 -4.46
CA LEU A 91 1.06 -8.25 -3.89
C LEU A 91 -0.11 -9.24 -3.96
N GLU A 92 -1.28 -8.79 -4.44
CA GLU A 92 -2.45 -9.65 -4.54
C GLU A 92 -2.86 -9.85 -6.00
N LEU A 93 -2.86 -11.11 -6.44
CA LEU A 93 -3.41 -11.48 -7.73
C LEU A 93 -4.89 -11.83 -7.57
N THR A 94 -5.74 -11.03 -8.22
CA THR A 94 -7.19 -11.27 -8.25
C THR A 94 -7.58 -12.02 -9.52
N ARG A 95 -8.68 -12.77 -9.46
CA ARG A 95 -9.27 -13.39 -10.66
C ARG A 95 -9.57 -12.37 -11.77
N GLY A 96 -10.00 -11.17 -11.38
CA GLY A 96 -10.26 -10.09 -12.33
C GLY A 96 -8.99 -9.65 -13.07
N PHE A 97 -7.87 -9.56 -12.37
CA PHE A 97 -6.57 -9.25 -12.97
C PHE A 97 -6.13 -10.34 -13.95
N LEU A 98 -6.23 -11.63 -13.56
CA LEU A 98 -5.86 -12.75 -14.44
C LEU A 98 -6.71 -12.81 -15.71
N LYS A 99 -8.01 -12.55 -15.60
CA LYS A 99 -8.91 -12.48 -16.75
C LYS A 99 -8.50 -11.33 -17.68
N LEU A 100 -8.25 -10.15 -17.13
CA LEU A 100 -7.81 -8.99 -17.89
C LEU A 100 -6.48 -9.26 -18.61
N ALA A 101 -5.53 -9.91 -17.93
CA ALA A 101 -4.26 -10.31 -18.52
C ALA A 101 -4.46 -11.28 -19.69
N SER A 102 -5.28 -12.33 -19.52
CA SER A 102 -5.58 -13.27 -20.61
C SER A 102 -6.25 -12.61 -21.82
N GLU A 103 -7.13 -11.63 -21.61
CA GLU A 103 -7.82 -10.93 -22.70
C GLU A 103 -6.89 -9.94 -23.43
N ARG A 104 -5.95 -9.32 -22.72
CA ARG A 104 -5.08 -8.27 -23.27
C ARG A 104 -3.70 -8.77 -23.72
N LEU A 105 -3.29 -9.93 -23.23
CA LEU A 105 -2.02 -10.58 -23.52
C LEU A 105 -2.30 -12.04 -23.93
N PRO A 106 -2.93 -12.27 -25.10
CA PRO A 106 -3.35 -13.61 -25.53
C PRO A 106 -2.16 -14.56 -25.76
N ASP A 107 -0.97 -14.01 -26.06
CA ASP A 107 0.26 -14.77 -26.33
C ASP A 107 1.21 -14.81 -25.12
N LEU A 108 0.69 -14.82 -23.88
CA LEU A 108 1.48 -15.10 -22.68
C LEU A 108 1.98 -16.55 -22.71
N THR A 109 3.05 -16.80 -23.48
CA THR A 109 3.83 -18.02 -23.38
C THR A 109 4.52 -17.99 -22.03
N VAL A 110 3.99 -18.75 -21.08
CA VAL A 110 4.70 -19.09 -19.84
C VAL A 110 6.03 -19.73 -20.27
N PRO A 111 7.18 -19.17 -19.89
CA PRO A 111 8.47 -19.80 -20.17
C PRO A 111 8.59 -21.17 -19.50
#